data_AF-A0A848YK12-F1
#
_entry.id   AF-A0A848YK12-F1
#
_cell.length_a   1.000
_cell.length_b   1.000
_cell.length_c   1.000
_cell.angle_alpha   90.00
_cell.angle_beta   90.00
_cell.angle_gamma   90.00
#
_symmetry.space_group_name_H-M   'P 1'
#
loop_
_entity.id
_entity.type
_entity.pdbx_description
1 polymer ?
#
loop_
_entity_poly.entity_id
_entity_poly.type
_entity_poly.pdbx_seq_one_letter_code
_entity_poly.pdbx_strand_id
1 'polypeptide(L)'
;MDGGLAFTFASCVAVMALIAWISWRKTRGSVDTREGYFLAGRGLTAGFIAGSLLLTNLSAEQLIGLNGSAYGHNLSSMAWEVTAAIATVAMAFLFLPRYLAGAFTTLPEFLAERFDPTVRRMSVLLFMLGYGLVTIPSVLYSGSLAVMQFFDVPQLTGLELFPALVLTVIVIGLTGAAYAVFGGLRAVAVSDTLNGIGLLFIGLLVPILG
;
A
#
# COMPACT_ATOMS: atom_id res chain seq x y z
N MET A 1 -29.02 12.47 -9.94
CA MET A 1 -28.19 11.52 -9.16
C MET A 1 -28.47 10.16 -9.74
N ASP A 2 -27.64 9.74 -10.68
CA ASP A 2 -27.92 8.58 -11.53
C ASP A 2 -27.78 7.30 -10.70
N GLY A 3 -28.75 6.38 -10.84
CA GLY A 3 -28.86 5.18 -10.00
C GLY A 3 -27.60 4.29 -9.99
N GLY A 4 -26.73 4.41 -10.98
CA GLY A 4 -25.42 3.75 -11.03
C GLY A 4 -24.44 4.26 -9.98
N LEU A 5 -24.33 5.58 -9.77
CA LEU A 5 -23.41 6.16 -8.78
C LEU A 5 -23.81 5.81 -7.35
N ALA A 6 -25.12 5.81 -7.06
CA ALA A 6 -25.64 5.39 -5.77
C ALA A 6 -25.38 3.90 -5.50
N PHE A 7 -25.50 3.05 -6.53
CA PHE A 7 -25.15 1.63 -6.44
C PHE A 7 -23.65 1.41 -6.21
N THR A 8 -22.79 2.14 -6.91
CA THR A 8 -21.32 2.10 -6.71
C THR A 8 -20.95 2.51 -5.29
N PHE A 9 -21.47 3.64 -4.80
CA PHE A 9 -21.26 4.08 -3.41
C PHE A 9 -21.76 3.04 -2.40
N ALA A 10 -22.98 2.52 -2.59
CA ALA A 10 -23.56 1.54 -1.68
C ALA A 10 -22.76 0.23 -1.67
N SER A 11 -22.28 -0.24 -2.83
CA SER A 11 -21.46 -1.44 -2.94
C SER A 11 -20.07 -1.27 -2.31
N CYS A 12 -19.39 -0.13 -2.54
CA CYS A 12 -18.12 0.19 -1.89
C CYS A 12 -18.26 0.25 -0.37
N VAL A 13 -19.30 0.93 0.13
CA VAL A 13 -19.58 0.99 1.57
C VAL A 13 -19.94 -0.39 2.12
N ALA A 14 -20.72 -1.20 1.40
CA ALA A 14 -21.07 -2.55 1.82
C ALA A 14 -19.83 -3.45 1.90
N VAL A 15 -18.92 -3.39 0.92
CA VAL A 15 -17.67 -4.16 0.93
C VAL A 15 -16.75 -3.68 2.05
N MET A 16 -16.55 -2.38 2.21
CA MET A 16 -15.76 -1.83 3.31
C MET A 16 -16.35 -2.20 4.68
N ALA A 17 -17.67 -2.15 4.83
CA ALA A 17 -18.37 -2.55 6.05
C ALA A 17 -18.28 -4.06 6.29
N LEU A 18 -18.34 -4.88 5.25
CA LEU A 18 -18.17 -6.34 5.34
C LEU A 18 -16.74 -6.70 5.76
N ILE A 19 -15.73 -6.07 5.14
CA ILE A 19 -14.32 -6.26 5.49
C ILE A 19 -14.07 -5.78 6.93
N ALA A 20 -14.58 -4.61 7.31
CA ALA A 20 -14.50 -4.08 8.67
C ALA A 20 -15.20 -4.98 9.68
N TRP A 21 -16.36 -5.56 9.33
CA TRP A 21 -17.11 -6.47 10.20
C TRP A 21 -16.43 -7.83 10.34
N ILE A 22 -15.90 -8.41 9.25
CA ILE A 22 -15.10 -9.65 9.27
C ILE A 22 -13.83 -9.43 10.10
N SER A 23 -13.15 -8.31 9.89
CA SER A 23 -11.98 -7.89 10.67
C SER A 23 -12.32 -7.76 12.14
N TRP A 24 -13.41 -7.09 12.47
CA TRP A 24 -13.87 -6.92 13.85
C TRP A 24 -14.22 -8.27 14.48
N ARG A 25 -14.94 -9.16 13.79
CA ARG A 25 -15.26 -10.51 14.26
C ARG A 25 -14.00 -11.36 14.50
N LYS A 26 -13.03 -11.32 13.60
CA LYS A 26 -11.78 -12.09 13.68
C LYS A 26 -10.82 -11.53 14.73
N THR A 27 -10.95 -10.24 15.03
CA THR A 27 -10.22 -9.54 16.10
C THR A 27 -10.91 -9.71 17.47
N ARG A 28 -12.23 -9.97 17.50
CA ARG A 28 -12.99 -10.24 18.73
C ARG A 28 -12.72 -11.66 19.25
N GLY A 29 -11.64 -11.78 20.02
CA GLY A 29 -11.27 -13.03 20.73
C GLY A 29 -9.78 -13.34 20.75
N SER A 30 -8.97 -12.64 19.96
CA SER A 30 -7.52 -12.88 19.83
C SER A 30 -6.67 -11.90 20.67
N VAL A 31 -7.26 -11.30 21.71
CA VAL A 31 -6.74 -10.09 22.39
C VAL A 31 -6.33 -10.35 23.84
N ASP A 32 -5.70 -11.49 24.14
CA ASP A 32 -5.25 -11.76 25.52
C ASP A 32 -3.75 -11.98 25.70
N THR A 33 -2.93 -11.92 24.64
CA THR A 33 -1.47 -11.96 24.82
C THR A 33 -0.74 -11.02 23.84
N ARG A 34 0.16 -10.20 24.41
CA ARG A 34 1.07 -9.29 23.68
C ARG A 34 1.90 -10.04 22.62
N GLU A 35 2.14 -11.35 22.82
CA GLU A 35 2.84 -12.23 21.88
C GLU A 35 2.04 -12.55 20.61
N GLY A 36 0.70 -12.65 20.68
CA GLY A 36 -0.13 -12.93 19.50
C GLY A 36 -0.20 -11.74 18.53
N TYR A 37 -0.03 -10.52 19.07
CA TYR A 37 -0.03 -9.30 18.27
C TYR A 37 1.36 -8.91 17.73
N PHE A 38 2.42 -9.18 18.49
CA PHE A 38 3.79 -8.82 18.11
C PHE A 38 4.59 -9.95 17.46
N LEU A 39 4.18 -11.21 17.59
CA LEU A 39 5.06 -12.31 17.24
C LEU A 39 4.50 -13.39 16.32
N ALA A 40 3.22 -13.36 15.90
CA ALA A 40 2.60 -14.42 15.07
C ALA A 40 3.26 -15.79 15.34
N GLY A 41 3.27 -16.15 16.64
CA GLY A 41 4.37 -16.84 17.35
C GLY A 41 5.20 -17.81 16.51
N ARG A 42 6.48 -17.50 16.24
CA ARG A 42 7.49 -18.43 15.67
C ARG A 42 7.05 -19.23 14.43
N GLY A 43 5.95 -18.86 13.78
CA GLY A 43 5.16 -19.72 12.89
C GLY A 43 4.66 -19.01 11.64
N LEU A 44 5.28 -17.89 11.29
CA LEU A 44 5.07 -17.24 10.01
C LEU A 44 5.61 -18.16 8.90
N THR A 45 4.72 -18.97 8.31
CA THR A 45 5.04 -19.81 7.16
C THR A 45 5.56 -18.94 6.00
N ALA A 46 6.51 -19.45 5.22
CA ALA A 46 7.12 -18.73 4.11
C ALA A 46 6.10 -18.10 3.14
N GLY A 47 4.96 -18.77 2.91
CA GLY A 47 3.88 -18.24 2.09
C GLY A 47 3.22 -16.98 2.66
N PHE A 48 3.08 -16.88 3.99
CA PHE A 48 2.55 -15.66 4.63
C PHE A 48 3.54 -14.50 4.51
N ILE A 49 4.85 -14.76 4.67
CA ILE A 49 5.89 -13.73 4.52
C ILE A 49 5.93 -13.24 3.07
N ALA A 50 5.93 -14.15 2.10
CA ALA A 50 5.89 -13.80 0.69
C ALA A 50 4.62 -13.02 0.33
N GLY A 51 3.46 -13.46 0.82
CA GLY A 51 2.19 -12.76 0.66
C GLY A 51 2.24 -11.35 1.25
N SER A 52 2.73 -11.19 2.48
CA SER A 52 2.88 -9.88 3.12
C SER A 52 3.81 -8.95 2.34
N LEU A 53 4.95 -9.46 1.85
CA LEU A 53 5.90 -8.66 1.07
C LEU A 53 5.30 -8.23 -0.28
N LEU A 54 4.54 -9.10 -0.94
CA LEU A 54 3.79 -8.75 -2.15
C LEU A 54 2.72 -7.70 -1.86
N LEU A 55 1.98 -7.87 -0.77
CA LEU A 55 0.94 -6.93 -0.34
C LEU A 55 1.51 -5.53 -0.06
N THR A 56 2.67 -5.45 0.58
CA THR A 56 3.38 -4.18 0.81
C THR A 56 3.89 -3.55 -0.49
N ASN A 57 4.09 -4.35 -1.54
CA ASN A 57 4.50 -3.83 -2.84
C ASN A 57 3.31 -3.34 -3.70
N LEU A 58 2.09 -3.78 -3.41
CA LEU A 58 0.90 -3.36 -4.14
C LEU A 58 0.36 -2.04 -3.59
N SER A 59 0.34 -0.99 -4.42
CA SER A 59 -0.31 0.27 -4.08
C SER A 59 -1.14 0.82 -5.25
N ALA A 60 -1.83 1.94 -5.00
CA ALA A 60 -2.57 2.66 -6.04
C ALA A 60 -1.69 3.08 -7.22
N GLU A 61 -0.40 3.33 -6.96
CA GLU A 61 0.58 3.66 -7.99
C GLU A 61 0.77 2.51 -8.98
N GLN A 62 0.96 1.28 -8.50
CA GLN A 62 1.10 0.10 -9.34
C GLN A 62 -0.20 -0.20 -10.09
N LEU A 63 -1.35 -0.12 -9.41
CA LEU A 63 -2.62 -0.47 -10.04
C LEU A 63 -3.10 0.52 -11.09
N ILE A 64 -2.77 1.81 -10.97
CA ILE A 64 -3.31 2.84 -11.88
C ILE A 64 -2.20 3.39 -12.76
N GLY A 65 -1.05 3.71 -12.16
CA GLY A 65 0.11 4.23 -12.86
C GLY A 65 0.72 3.19 -13.80
N LEU A 66 1.03 1.99 -13.29
CA LEU A 66 1.65 0.95 -14.12
C LEU A 66 0.69 0.43 -15.20
N ASN A 67 -0.60 0.23 -14.88
CA ASN A 67 -1.60 -0.15 -15.87
C ASN A 67 -1.83 0.95 -16.92
N GLY A 68 -1.88 2.22 -16.52
CA GLY A 68 -1.96 3.35 -17.45
C GLY A 68 -0.73 3.46 -18.35
N SER A 69 0.46 3.20 -17.79
CA SER A 69 1.70 3.11 -18.55
C SER A 69 1.66 1.95 -19.56
N ALA A 70 1.17 0.77 -19.15
CA ALA A 70 1.05 -0.39 -20.02
C ALA A 70 0.04 -0.17 -21.17
N TYR A 71 -1.04 0.58 -20.92
CA TYR A 71 -2.00 0.98 -21.95
C TYR A 71 -1.36 1.92 -22.99
N GLY A 72 -0.52 2.87 -22.55
CA GLY A 72 0.15 3.83 -23.44
C GLY A 72 1.42 3.31 -24.12
N HIS A 73 2.15 2.40 -23.48
CA HIS A 73 3.51 1.96 -23.87
C HIS A 73 3.64 0.43 -24.04
N ASN A 74 2.51 -0.27 -24.23
CA ASN A 74 2.43 -1.73 -24.28
C ASN A 74 2.95 -2.43 -23.01
N LEU A 75 3.14 -3.75 -23.06
CA LEU A 75 3.66 -4.58 -21.98
C LEU A 75 5.11 -4.28 -21.55
N SER A 76 5.75 -3.22 -22.05
CA SER A 76 7.10 -2.83 -21.66
C SER A 76 7.21 -2.51 -20.17
N SER A 77 6.16 -1.94 -19.57
CA SER A 77 6.08 -1.62 -18.14
C SER A 77 6.15 -2.86 -17.23
N MET A 78 5.85 -4.06 -17.75
CA MET A 78 5.98 -5.33 -17.02
C MET A 78 7.45 -5.65 -16.67
N ALA A 79 8.41 -5.11 -17.43
CA ALA A 79 9.82 -5.29 -17.13
C ALA A 79 10.19 -4.79 -15.73
N TRP A 80 9.52 -3.75 -15.23
CA TRP A 80 9.73 -3.22 -13.88
C TRP A 80 9.44 -4.28 -12.80
N GLU A 81 8.28 -4.94 -12.89
CA GLU A 81 7.87 -5.95 -11.92
C GLU A 81 8.69 -7.24 -12.03
N VAL A 82 8.96 -7.69 -13.27
CA VAL A 82 9.71 -8.93 -13.51
C VAL A 82 11.16 -8.80 -13.04
N THR A 83 11.80 -7.65 -13.30
CA THR A 83 13.18 -7.41 -12.85
C THR A 83 13.25 -7.23 -11.33
N ALA A 84 12.25 -6.58 -10.72
CA ALA A 84 12.13 -6.48 -9.28
C ALA A 84 12.07 -7.87 -8.61
N ALA A 85 11.28 -8.81 -9.13
CA ALA A 85 11.20 -10.17 -8.59
C ALA A 85 12.57 -10.87 -8.56
N ILE A 86 13.35 -10.75 -9.64
CA ILE A 86 14.71 -11.32 -9.70
C ILE A 86 15.63 -10.66 -8.66
N ALA A 87 15.57 -9.33 -8.55
CA ALA A 87 16.35 -8.58 -7.56
C ALA A 87 15.97 -8.97 -6.12
N THR A 88 14.69 -9.20 -5.83
CA THR A 88 14.21 -9.66 -4.52
C THR A 88 14.75 -11.05 -4.18
N VAL A 89 14.75 -11.98 -5.13
CA VAL A 89 15.35 -13.31 -4.93
C VAL A 89 16.85 -13.19 -4.65
N ALA A 90 17.58 -12.38 -5.42
CA ALA A 90 18.99 -12.14 -5.17
C ALA A 90 19.24 -11.50 -3.79
N MET A 91 18.40 -10.55 -3.38
CA MET A 91 18.43 -9.94 -2.05
C MET A 91 18.23 -10.97 -0.93
N ALA A 92 17.27 -11.88 -1.09
CA ALA A 92 16.96 -12.93 -0.12
C ALA A 92 18.14 -13.90 0.10
N PHE A 93 18.90 -14.23 -0.94
CA PHE A 93 20.04 -15.16 -0.81
C PHE A 93 21.36 -14.47 -0.43
N LEU A 94 21.64 -13.28 -0.96
CA LEU A 94 22.95 -12.63 -0.82
C LEU A 94 23.06 -11.71 0.40
N PHE A 95 21.98 -11.02 0.73
CA PHE A 95 22.01 -9.90 1.67
C PHE A 95 21.25 -10.19 2.96
N LEU A 96 20.07 -10.82 2.87
CA LEU A 96 19.28 -11.21 4.04
C LEU A 96 20.08 -12.00 5.11
N PRO A 97 20.90 -13.02 4.79
CA PRO A 97 21.66 -13.72 5.82
C PRO A 97 22.66 -12.82 6.55
N ARG A 98 23.22 -11.82 5.85
CA ARG A 98 24.15 -10.84 6.46
C ARG A 98 23.42 -9.85 7.35
N TYR A 99 22.26 -9.37 6.93
CA TYR A 99 21.44 -8.45 7.73
C TYR A 99 20.95 -9.11 9.02
N LEU A 100 20.50 -10.36 8.94
CA LEU A 100 20.04 -11.12 10.10
C LEU A 100 21.19 -11.46 11.05
N ALA A 101 22.38 -11.78 10.53
CA ALA A 101 23.56 -12.06 11.36
C ALA A 101 24.04 -10.84 12.16
N GLY A 102 23.89 -9.63 11.60
CA GLY A 102 24.27 -8.38 12.26
C GLY A 102 23.20 -7.80 13.20
N ALA A 103 22.06 -8.47 13.35
CA ALA A 103 20.93 -8.03 14.19
C ALA A 103 20.45 -6.58 13.94
N PHE A 104 20.65 -6.07 12.71
CA PHE A 104 20.22 -4.72 12.34
C PHE A 104 18.71 -4.66 12.18
N THR A 105 18.09 -3.61 12.73
CA THR A 105 16.64 -3.41 12.63
C THR A 105 16.25 -2.52 11.46
N THR A 106 17.16 -1.66 10.99
CA THR A 106 16.91 -0.72 9.90
C THR A 106 18.11 -0.60 8.94
N LEU A 107 17.84 -0.24 7.68
CA LEU A 107 18.90 0.00 6.68
C LEU A 107 19.88 1.11 7.09
N PRO A 108 19.44 2.28 7.62
CA PRO A 108 20.37 3.32 8.06
C PRO A 108 21.25 2.88 9.25
N GLU A 109 20.75 2.00 10.11
CA GLU A 109 21.54 1.44 11.21
C GLU A 109 22.66 0.54 10.69
N PHE A 110 22.37 -0.31 9.70
CA PHE A 110 23.41 -1.08 9.01
C PHE A 110 24.48 -0.18 8.38
N LEU A 111 24.08 0.93 7.74
CA LEU A 111 25.03 1.88 7.14
C LEU A 111 25.88 2.61 8.19
N ALA A 112 25.31 2.86 9.38
CA ALA A 112 26.03 3.48 10.49
C ALA A 112 27.16 2.61 11.01
N GLU A 113 26.89 1.31 11.18
CA GLU A 113 27.86 0.34 11.69
C GLU A 113 28.93 0.02 10.64
N ARG A 114 28.53 0.00 9.35
CA ARG A 114 29.44 -0.34 8.25
C ARG A 114 30.36 0.81 7.84
N PHE A 115 29.90 2.06 7.96
CA PHE A 115 30.61 3.26 7.52
C PHE A 115 30.82 4.22 8.68
N ASP A 116 29.82 5.05 8.99
CA ASP A 116 29.88 6.04 10.06
C ASP A 116 28.51 6.71 10.33
N PRO A 117 28.35 7.43 11.46
CA PRO A 117 27.11 8.13 11.79
C PRO A 117 26.71 9.26 10.82
N THR A 118 27.63 9.81 10.03
CA THR A 118 27.33 10.85 9.04
C THR A 118 26.58 10.23 7.86
N VAL A 119 27.06 9.09 7.36
CA VAL A 119 26.37 8.31 6.31
C VAL A 119 24.95 7.95 6.76
N ARG A 120 24.77 7.50 8.01
CA ARG A 120 23.42 7.24 8.56
C ARG A 120 22.50 8.46 8.43
N ARG A 121 22.95 9.64 8.83
CA ARG A 121 22.14 10.87 8.76
C ARG A 121 21.80 11.24 7.32
N MET A 122 22.76 11.13 6.41
CA MET A 122 22.55 11.38 4.98
C MET A 122 21.54 10.41 4.39
N SER A 123 21.63 9.10 4.71
CA SER A 123 20.68 8.10 4.24
C SER A 123 19.29 8.32 4.79
N VAL A 124 19.13 8.64 6.09
CA VAL A 124 17.82 8.97 6.66
C VAL A 124 17.21 10.18 5.95
N LEU A 125 18.00 11.24 5.73
CA LEU A 125 17.53 12.43 5.02
C LEU A 125 17.13 12.11 3.58
N LEU A 126 17.91 11.28 2.87
CA LEU A 126 17.59 10.82 1.52
C LEU A 126 16.28 10.02 1.50
N PHE A 127 16.09 9.08 2.43
CA PHE A 127 14.84 8.32 2.52
C PHE A 127 13.65 9.21 2.84
N MET A 128 13.78 10.14 3.79
CA MET A 128 12.70 11.07 4.14
C MET A 128 12.30 11.96 2.96
N LEU A 129 13.29 12.48 2.22
CA LEU A 129 13.02 13.26 1.01
C LEU A 129 12.40 12.41 -0.10
N GLY A 130 12.90 11.19 -0.32
CA GLY A 130 12.33 10.26 -1.30
C GLY A 130 10.87 9.94 -1.01
N TYR A 131 10.55 9.56 0.22
CA TYR A 131 9.17 9.30 0.60
C TYR A 131 8.30 10.55 0.55
N GLY A 132 8.80 11.68 1.07
CA GLY A 132 8.03 12.94 1.16
C GLY A 132 7.77 13.61 -0.19
N LEU A 133 8.73 13.55 -1.12
CA LEU A 133 8.67 14.28 -2.39
C LEU A 133 8.28 13.40 -3.58
N VAL A 134 8.50 12.09 -3.51
CA VAL A 134 8.27 11.18 -4.65
C VAL A 134 7.15 10.22 -4.33
N THR A 135 7.30 9.38 -3.31
CA THR A 135 6.36 8.28 -3.06
C THR A 135 4.98 8.78 -2.61
N ILE A 136 4.92 9.63 -1.58
CA ILE A 136 3.64 10.12 -1.04
C ILE A 136 2.84 10.91 -2.09
N PRO A 137 3.42 11.88 -2.82
CA PRO A 137 2.70 12.59 -3.88
C PRO A 137 2.24 11.67 -5.02
N SER A 138 3.06 10.70 -5.45
CA SER A 138 2.72 9.79 -6.54
C SER A 138 1.56 8.86 -6.16
N VAL A 139 1.55 8.34 -4.93
CA VAL A 139 0.46 7.51 -4.41
C VAL A 139 -0.81 8.34 -4.21
N LEU A 140 -0.72 9.56 -3.69
CA LEU A 140 -1.88 10.45 -3.55
C LEU A 140 -2.47 10.82 -4.91
N TYR A 141 -1.64 11.14 -5.90
CA TYR A 141 -2.09 11.50 -7.24
C TYR A 141 -2.79 10.33 -7.93
N SER A 142 -2.14 9.16 -7.97
CA SER A 142 -2.73 7.94 -8.57
C SER A 142 -4.02 7.51 -7.84
N GLY A 143 -4.04 7.53 -6.51
CA GLY A 143 -5.24 7.23 -5.73
C GLY A 143 -6.38 8.22 -5.99
N SER A 144 -6.07 9.51 -6.14
CA SER A 144 -7.07 10.54 -6.44
C SER A 144 -7.64 10.40 -7.85
N LEU A 145 -6.80 10.05 -8.83
CA LEU A 145 -7.27 9.72 -10.18
C LEU A 145 -8.24 8.54 -10.15
N ALA A 146 -7.97 7.49 -9.37
CA ALA A 146 -8.89 6.37 -9.19
C ALA A 146 -10.26 6.85 -8.72
N VAL A 147 -10.29 7.56 -7.59
CA VAL A 147 -11.53 8.01 -6.96
C VAL A 147 -12.29 8.97 -7.88
N MET A 148 -11.57 9.86 -8.57
CA MET A 148 -12.16 10.78 -9.54
C MET A 148 -12.86 10.04 -10.69
N GLN A 149 -12.25 8.97 -11.22
CA GLN A 149 -12.84 8.16 -12.29
C GLN A 149 -13.97 7.27 -11.80
N PHE A 150 -13.83 6.63 -10.62
CA PHE A 150 -14.85 5.72 -10.07
C PHE A 150 -16.16 6.41 -9.70
N PHE A 151 -16.07 7.64 -9.17
CA PHE A 151 -17.23 8.39 -8.69
C PHE A 151 -17.68 9.50 -9.64
N ASP A 152 -17.04 9.63 -10.81
CA ASP A 152 -17.29 10.69 -11.80
C ASP A 152 -17.44 12.08 -11.14
N VAL A 153 -16.45 12.38 -10.28
CA VAL A 153 -16.43 13.59 -9.44
C VAL A 153 -16.63 14.89 -10.25
N PRO A 154 -16.06 15.04 -11.46
CA PRO A 154 -16.31 16.23 -12.30
C PRO A 154 -17.79 16.43 -12.63
N GLN A 155 -18.54 15.37 -12.91
CA GLN A 155 -19.98 15.44 -13.20
C GLN A 155 -20.80 15.71 -11.93
N LEU A 156 -20.38 15.17 -10.78
CA LEU A 156 -21.06 15.40 -9.50
C LEU A 156 -20.86 16.81 -8.94
N THR A 157 -19.68 17.39 -9.15
CA THR A 157 -19.30 18.70 -8.58
C THR A 157 -19.48 19.85 -9.57
N GLY A 158 -19.65 19.56 -10.86
CA GLY A 158 -19.71 20.57 -11.93
C GLY A 158 -18.39 21.31 -12.14
N LEU A 159 -17.28 20.78 -11.61
CA LEU A 159 -15.96 21.38 -11.68
C LEU A 159 -15.18 20.85 -12.89
N GLU A 160 -14.29 21.68 -13.43
CA GLU A 160 -13.31 21.24 -14.42
C GLU A 160 -12.37 20.15 -13.85
N LEU A 161 -11.75 19.37 -14.72
CA LEU A 161 -10.96 18.19 -14.36
C LEU A 161 -9.84 18.50 -13.35
N PHE A 162 -9.15 19.63 -13.51
CA PHE A 162 -8.02 20.00 -12.66
C PHE A 162 -8.46 20.44 -11.24
N PRO A 163 -9.43 21.36 -11.07
CA PRO A 163 -10.02 21.63 -9.76
C PRO A 163 -10.61 20.41 -9.06
N ALA A 164 -11.29 19.52 -9.79
CA ALA A 164 -11.86 18.28 -9.25
C ALA A 164 -10.77 17.33 -8.73
N LEU A 165 -9.65 17.20 -9.46
CA LEU A 165 -8.50 16.41 -9.03
C LEU A 165 -7.90 16.98 -7.73
N VAL A 166 -7.64 18.28 -7.68
CA VAL A 166 -7.05 18.94 -6.50
C VAL A 166 -7.94 18.76 -5.26
N LEU A 167 -9.25 18.93 -5.43
CA LEU A 167 -10.22 18.69 -4.35
C LEU A 167 -10.13 17.24 -3.84
N THR A 168 -10.10 16.27 -4.75
CA THR A 168 -10.02 14.85 -4.40
C THR A 168 -8.71 14.51 -3.68
N VAL A 169 -7.58 15.06 -4.13
CA VAL A 169 -6.27 14.92 -3.46
C VAL A 169 -6.33 15.46 -2.02
N ILE A 170 -6.92 16.65 -1.82
CA ILE A 170 -7.05 17.25 -0.49
C ILE A 170 -7.93 16.39 0.41
N VAL A 171 -9.08 15.91 -0.10
CA VAL A 171 -10.00 15.08 0.68
C VAL A 171 -9.35 13.75 1.08
N ILE A 172 -8.69 13.05 0.15
CA ILE A 172 -7.99 11.79 0.44
C ILE A 172 -6.81 12.04 1.38
N GLY A 173 -6.04 13.10 1.17
CA GLY A 173 -4.93 13.48 2.03
C GLY A 173 -5.36 13.78 3.46
N LEU A 174 -6.42 14.58 3.65
CA LEU A 174 -6.96 14.91 4.97
C LEU A 174 -7.58 13.71 5.68
N THR A 175 -8.37 12.91 4.96
CA THR A 175 -8.97 11.70 5.54
C THR A 175 -7.91 10.66 5.90
N GLY A 176 -6.91 10.46 5.05
CA GLY A 176 -5.75 9.60 5.32
C GLY A 176 -4.90 10.09 6.50
N ALA A 177 -4.65 11.39 6.59
CA ALA A 177 -3.94 11.99 7.72
C ALA A 177 -4.73 11.86 9.02
N ALA A 178 -6.02 12.16 9.02
CA ALA A 178 -6.89 11.96 10.17
C ALA A 178 -6.90 10.48 10.60
N TYR A 179 -7.03 9.57 9.65
CA TYR A 179 -6.99 8.13 9.90
C TYR A 179 -5.65 7.70 10.53
N ALA A 180 -4.52 8.20 10.04
CA ALA A 180 -3.21 7.89 10.59
C ALA A 180 -3.01 8.47 12.00
N VAL A 181 -3.46 9.71 12.24
CA VAL A 181 -3.33 10.40 13.53
C VAL A 181 -4.21 9.74 14.60
N PHE A 182 -5.48 9.46 14.29
CA PHE A 182 -6.43 8.88 15.25
C PHE A 182 -6.29 7.36 15.41
N GLY A 183 -5.92 6.63 14.35
CA GLY A 183 -5.77 5.18 14.37
C GLY A 183 -4.44 4.69 14.94
N GLY A 184 -3.38 5.49 14.81
CA GLY A 184 -2.01 5.10 15.16
C GLY A 184 -1.44 3.99 14.26
N LEU A 185 -0.14 3.71 14.41
CA LEU A 185 0.60 2.72 13.57
C LEU A 185 -0.06 1.34 13.55
N ARG A 186 -0.71 0.97 14.66
CA ARG A 186 -1.36 -0.33 14.84
C ARG A 186 -2.60 -0.49 13.96
N ALA A 187 -3.50 0.49 13.95
CA ALA A 187 -4.73 0.41 13.17
C ALA A 187 -4.45 0.49 11.66
N VAL A 188 -3.48 1.33 11.29
CA VAL A 188 -3.03 1.48 9.90
C VAL A 188 -2.51 0.14 9.37
N ALA A 189 -1.61 -0.54 10.10
CA ALA A 189 -1.05 -1.82 9.66
C ALA A 189 -2.12 -2.92 9.49
N VAL A 190 -3.10 -2.99 10.40
CA VAL A 190 -4.19 -3.98 10.31
C VAL A 190 -5.06 -3.71 9.08
N SER A 191 -5.41 -2.45 8.84
CA SER A 191 -6.29 -2.09 7.74
C SER A 191 -5.59 -2.23 6.39
N ASP A 192 -4.30 -1.92 6.32
CA ASP A 192 -3.47 -2.12 5.14
C ASP A 192 -3.37 -3.61 4.76
N THR A 193 -3.15 -4.48 5.75
CA THR A 193 -3.10 -5.95 5.52
C THR A 193 -4.42 -6.47 4.96
N LEU A 194 -5.56 -6.02 5.50
CA LEU A 194 -6.88 -6.46 5.06
C LEU A 194 -7.23 -5.94 3.68
N ASN A 195 -6.98 -4.65 3.44
CA ASN A 195 -7.22 -4.02 2.14
C ASN A 195 -6.35 -4.66 1.07
N GLY A 196 -5.07 -4.91 1.36
CA GLY A 196 -4.18 -5.60 0.45
C GLY A 196 -4.69 -7.01 0.11
N ILE A 197 -5.14 -7.81 1.08
CA ILE A 197 -5.67 -9.16 0.80
C ILE A 197 -6.90 -9.07 -0.11
N GLY A 198 -7.79 -8.10 0.14
CA GLY A 198 -8.92 -7.81 -0.73
C GLY A 198 -8.46 -7.43 -2.15
N LEU A 199 -7.46 -6.57 -2.25
CA LEU A 199 -6.85 -6.13 -3.50
C LEU A 199 -6.27 -7.30 -4.30
N LEU A 200 -5.57 -8.22 -3.63
CA LEU A 200 -4.97 -9.39 -4.26
C LEU A 200 -6.03 -10.36 -4.77
N PHE A 201 -7.10 -10.57 -3.98
CA PHE A 201 -8.22 -11.43 -4.39
C PHE A 201 -8.97 -10.84 -5.59
N ILE A 202 -9.26 -9.54 -5.58
CA ILE A 202 -9.90 -8.83 -6.69
C ILE A 202 -8.97 -8.82 -7.91
N GLY A 203 -7.69 -8.52 -7.73
CA GLY A 203 -6.69 -8.51 -8.80
C GLY A 203 -6.53 -9.87 -9.48
N LEU A 204 -6.63 -10.97 -8.74
CA LEU A 204 -6.62 -12.33 -9.32
C LEU A 204 -7.90 -12.67 -10.09
N LEU A 205 -9.02 -12.03 -9.75
CA LEU A 205 -10.30 -12.22 -10.45
C LEU A 205 -10.38 -11.46 -11.77
N VAL A 206 -9.65 -10.36 -11.94
CA VAL A 206 -9.68 -9.53 -13.17
C VAL A 206 -9.32 -10.35 -14.43
N PRO A 207 -8.24 -11.15 -14.49
CA PRO A 207 -7.93 -11.97 -15.66
C PRO A 207 -8.98 -13.06 -15.96
N ILE A 208 -9.75 -13.47 -14.94
CA ILE A 208 -10.74 -14.55 -15.05
C ILE A 208 -12.09 -14.00 -15.52
N LEU A 209 -12.47 -12.81 -15.05
CA LEU A 209 -13.76 -12.18 -15.34
C LEU A 209 -13.76 -11.31 -16.61
N GLY A 210 -12.58 -10.87 -17.06
CA GLY A 210 -12.43 -9.98 -18.22
C GLY A 210 -12.53 -8.52 -17.84
#